data_AF-A0A3M2KVP7-F1
#
_entry.id   AF-A0A3M2KVP7-F1
#
_cell.length_a   1.000
_cell.length_b   1.000
_cell.length_c   1.000
_cell.angle_alpha   90.00
_cell.angle_beta   90.00
_cell.angle_gamma   90.00
#
_symmetry.space_group_name_H-M   'P 1'
#
loop_
_entity.id
_entity.type
_entity.pdbx_description
1 polymer ?
#
loop_
_entity_poly.entity_id
_entity_poly.type
_entity_poly.pdbx_seq_one_letter_code
_entity_poly.pdbx_strand_id
1 'polypeptide(L)'
;MIGTAALLLTVPSVALTLAQPPAPAPAAPASALPADLVAAIQRDLGLSPDQYLDRAETGQNLVRFADSIRGTFPDSFAGAWLDADGTPVVGLADGPDKDAARTA
;
A
#
# COMPACT_ATOMS: atom_id res chain seq x y z
N MET A 1 21.51 -45.46 -30.24
CA MET A 1 20.07 -45.13 -30.31
C MET A 1 19.53 -45.13 -28.90
N ILE A 2 19.16 -43.97 -28.36
CA ILE A 2 18.58 -43.83 -27.02
C ILE A 2 17.05 -43.75 -27.22
N GLY A 3 16.32 -44.72 -26.66
CA GLY A 3 14.87 -44.81 -26.77
C GLY A 3 14.18 -43.84 -25.81
N THR A 4 13.30 -43.00 -26.34
CA THR A 4 12.47 -42.08 -25.55
C THR A 4 11.15 -42.77 -25.20
N ALA A 5 10.94 -43.08 -23.92
CA ALA A 5 9.63 -43.48 -23.40
C ALA A 5 8.88 -42.23 -22.92
N ALA A 6 7.74 -41.94 -23.53
CA ALA A 6 6.84 -40.87 -23.10
C ALA A 6 5.89 -41.41 -22.02
N LEU A 7 5.98 -40.86 -20.80
CA LEU A 7 5.07 -41.18 -19.69
C LEU A 7 3.86 -40.23 -19.76
N LEU A 8 2.69 -40.76 -20.10
CA LEU A 8 1.42 -40.02 -20.08
C LEU A 8 0.95 -39.85 -18.62
N LEU A 9 0.99 -38.62 -18.11
CA LEU A 9 0.38 -38.27 -16.82
C LEU A 9 -1.12 -38.04 -17.00
N THR A 10 -1.96 -38.93 -16.46
CA THR A 10 -3.40 -38.71 -16.31
C THR A 10 -3.66 -37.94 -15.02
N VAL A 11 -4.06 -36.67 -15.12
CA VAL A 11 -4.48 -35.86 -13.97
C VAL A 11 -5.97 -36.08 -13.72
N PRO A 12 -6.41 -36.44 -12.49
CA PRO A 12 -7.83 -36.55 -12.18
C PRO A 12 -8.47 -35.16 -12.18
N SER A 13 -9.55 -35.00 -12.94
CA SER A 13 -10.34 -33.76 -12.98
C SER A 13 -11.02 -33.53 -11.62
N VAL A 14 -10.48 -32.62 -10.83
CA VAL A 14 -11.15 -32.11 -9.63
C VAL A 14 -12.29 -31.19 -10.09
N ALA A 15 -13.53 -31.55 -9.80
CA ALA A 15 -14.68 -30.70 -10.04
C ALA A 15 -14.58 -29.46 -9.12
N LEU A 16 -14.32 -28.30 -9.72
CA LEU A 16 -14.37 -27.02 -9.03
C LEU A 16 -15.84 -26.67 -8.77
N THR A 17 -16.31 -26.83 -7.54
CA THR A 17 -17.54 -26.21 -7.07
C THR A 17 -17.35 -24.69 -7.13
N LEU A 18 -17.98 -24.04 -8.12
CA LEU A 18 -18.01 -22.59 -8.22
C LEU A 18 -18.83 -22.05 -7.04
N ALA A 19 -18.17 -21.44 -6.06
CA ALA A 19 -18.85 -20.62 -5.07
C ALA A 19 -19.53 -19.46 -5.80
N GLN A 20 -20.87 -19.41 -5.73
CA GLN A 20 -21.65 -18.30 -6.27
C GLN A 20 -21.12 -16.98 -5.66
N PRO A 21 -20.76 -15.98 -6.47
CA PRO A 21 -20.39 -14.67 -5.93
C PRO A 21 -21.55 -14.14 -5.09
N PRO A 22 -21.32 -13.69 -3.84
CA PRO A 22 -22.36 -13.02 -3.08
C PRO A 22 -22.87 -11.82 -3.87
N ALA A 23 -24.18 -11.59 -3.83
CA ALA A 23 -24.83 -10.48 -4.51
C ALA A 23 -24.14 -9.15 -4.15
N PRO A 24 -24.08 -8.17 -5.08
CA PRO A 24 -23.44 -6.90 -4.80
C PRO A 24 -24.11 -6.24 -3.59
N ALA A 25 -23.36 -6.12 -2.50
CA ALA A 25 -23.83 -5.33 -1.37
C ALA A 25 -24.04 -3.88 -1.83
N PRO A 26 -25.02 -3.15 -1.27
CA PRO A 26 -25.18 -1.73 -1.54
C PRO A 26 -23.82 -1.03 -1.34
N ALA A 27 -23.40 -0.21 -2.30
CA ALA A 27 -22.20 0.58 -2.15
C ALA A 27 -22.32 1.38 -0.85
N ALA A 28 -21.52 1.04 0.15
CA ALA A 28 -21.40 1.84 1.35
C ALA A 28 -21.06 3.27 0.90
N PRO A 29 -21.58 4.31 1.57
CA PRO A 29 -21.18 5.68 1.26
C PRO A 29 -19.65 5.73 1.26
N ALA A 30 -19.04 6.47 0.32
CA ALA A 30 -17.58 6.51 0.14
C ALA A 30 -16.80 6.89 1.42
N SER A 31 -17.51 7.45 2.42
CA SER A 31 -17.03 7.80 3.75
C SER A 31 -17.07 6.68 4.80
N ALA A 32 -17.70 5.54 4.52
CA ALA A 32 -17.81 4.44 5.48
C ALA A 32 -16.96 3.25 5.03
N LEU A 33 -15.83 3.05 5.72
CA LEU A 33 -15.02 1.84 5.59
C LEU A 33 -15.88 0.58 5.82
N PRO A 34 -15.64 -0.53 5.09
CA PRO A 34 -16.31 -1.80 5.34
C PRO A 34 -16.17 -2.24 6.82
N ALA A 35 -17.22 -2.84 7.39
CA ALA A 35 -17.24 -3.20 8.81
C ALA A 35 -16.07 -4.13 9.21
N ASP A 36 -15.75 -5.12 8.37
CA ASP A 36 -14.64 -6.03 8.60
C ASP A 36 -13.28 -5.30 8.59
N LEU A 37 -13.14 -4.27 7.74
CA LEU A 37 -11.95 -3.43 7.69
C LEU A 37 -11.84 -2.55 8.93
N VAL A 38 -12.95 -1.97 9.40
CA VAL A 38 -12.99 -1.23 10.68
C VAL A 38 -12.52 -2.11 11.83
N ALA A 39 -13.05 -3.33 11.95
CA ALA A 39 -12.65 -4.27 12.98
C ALA A 39 -11.16 -4.64 12.89
N ALA A 40 -10.64 -4.86 11.68
CA ALA A 40 -9.22 -5.17 11.46
C ALA A 40 -8.31 -3.99 11.82
N ILE A 41 -8.63 -2.77 11.37
CA ILE A 41 -7.87 -1.55 11.69
C ILE A 41 -7.81 -1.35 13.22
N GLN A 42 -8.94 -1.47 13.90
CA GLN A 42 -8.99 -1.29 15.35
C GLN A 42 -8.20 -2.37 16.09
N ARG A 43 -8.27 -3.63 15.66
CA ARG A 43 -7.57 -4.75 16.30
C ARG A 43 -6.06 -4.71 16.07
N ASP A 44 -5.65 -4.45 14.83
CA ASP A 44 -4.26 -4.63 14.40
C ASP A 44 -3.45 -3.35 14.52
N LEU A 45 -4.07 -2.20 14.25
CA LEU A 45 -3.40 -0.91 14.23
C LEU A 45 -3.77 -0.06 15.45
N GLY A 46 -4.83 -0.40 16.17
CA GLY A 46 -5.31 0.39 17.31
C GLY A 46 -5.89 1.75 16.93
N LEU A 47 -6.22 1.97 15.65
CA LEU A 47 -6.70 3.25 15.13
C LEU A 47 -8.24 3.28 15.07
N SER A 48 -8.82 4.46 15.22
CA SER A 48 -10.22 4.68 14.82
C SER A 48 -10.33 4.71 13.28
N PRO A 49 -11.54 4.49 12.72
CA PRO A 49 -11.80 4.65 11.28
C PRO A 49 -11.32 5.99 10.72
N ASP A 50 -11.64 7.09 11.42
CA ASP A 50 -11.29 8.44 10.99
C ASP A 50 -9.77 8.66 11.04
N GLN A 51 -9.10 8.21 12.12
CA GLN A 51 -7.64 8.30 12.22
C GLN A 51 -6.95 7.51 11.10
N TYR A 52 -7.48 6.36 10.72
CA TYR A 52 -6.95 5.60 9.60
C TYR A 52 -7.10 6.36 8.27
N LEU A 53 -8.26 6.95 8.01
CA LEU A 53 -8.49 7.74 6.80
C LEU A 53 -7.59 8.97 6.74
N ASP A 54 -7.47 9.72 7.83
CA ASP A 54 -6.59 10.89 7.93
C ASP A 54 -5.12 10.51 7.69
N ARG A 55 -4.67 9.40 8.29
CA ARG A 55 -3.30 8.91 8.10
C ARG A 55 -3.06 8.39 6.69
N ALA A 56 -4.06 7.76 6.07
CA ALA A 56 -3.99 7.30 4.68
C ALA A 56 -3.95 8.48 3.70
N GLU A 57 -4.73 9.54 3.94
CA GLU A 57 -4.68 10.76 3.14
C GLU A 57 -3.32 11.46 3.30
N THR A 58 -2.84 11.60 4.54
CA THR A 58 -1.52 12.17 4.85
C THR A 58 -0.40 11.40 4.15
N GLY A 59 -0.45 10.06 4.16
CA GLY A 59 0.51 9.21 3.46
C GLY A 59 0.47 9.41 1.94
N GLN A 60 -0.72 9.51 1.34
CA GLN A 60 -0.87 9.78 -0.09
C GLN A 60 -0.34 11.17 -0.48
N ASN A 61 -0.59 12.18 0.36
CA ASN A 61 -0.02 13.51 0.19
C ASN A 61 1.51 13.47 0.25
N LEU A 62 2.08 12.75 1.22
CA LEU A 62 3.52 12.61 1.39
C LEU A 62 4.18 11.94 0.19
N VAL A 63 3.59 10.90 -0.38
CA VAL A 63 4.12 10.25 -1.60
C VAL A 63 4.21 11.23 -2.77
N ARG A 64 3.14 12.01 -3.00
CA ARG A 64 3.15 13.04 -4.06
C ARG A 64 4.22 14.10 -3.82
N PHE A 65 4.38 14.57 -2.59
CA PHE A 65 5.43 15.52 -2.24
C PHE A 65 6.83 14.92 -2.41
N ALA A 66 7.03 13.68 -1.97
CA ALA A 66 8.29 12.97 -2.07
C ALA A 66 8.73 12.77 -3.53
N ASP A 67 7.80 12.49 -4.44
CA ASP A 67 8.11 12.40 -5.88
C ASP A 67 8.60 13.74 -6.45
N SER A 68 8.00 14.86 -6.01
CA SER A 68 8.44 16.21 -6.39
C SER A 68 9.84 16.53 -5.85
N ILE A 69 10.08 16.28 -4.56
CA ILE A 69 11.39 16.53 -3.92
C ILE A 69 12.47 15.64 -4.53
N ARG A 70 12.19 14.36 -4.78
CA ARG A 70 13.14 13.45 -5.44
C ARG A 70 13.52 13.94 -6.83
N GLY A 71 12.57 14.45 -7.61
CA GLY A 71 12.83 15.00 -8.93
C GLY A 71 13.65 16.30 -8.90
N THR A 72 13.41 17.14 -7.89
CA THR A 72 14.04 18.47 -7.78
C THR A 72 15.42 18.41 -7.11
N PHE A 73 15.58 17.56 -6.10
CA PHE A 73 16.77 17.45 -5.26
C PHE A 73 17.25 15.98 -5.15
N PRO A 74 17.62 15.32 -6.25
CA PRO A 74 17.89 13.88 -6.28
C PRO A 74 19.04 13.45 -5.36
N ASP A 75 20.08 14.29 -5.22
CA ASP A 75 21.25 13.98 -4.39
C ASP A 75 21.01 14.25 -2.89
N SER A 76 20.02 15.08 -2.55
CA SER A 76 19.69 15.44 -1.16
C SER A 76 18.50 14.65 -0.61
N PHE A 77 17.62 14.10 -1.46
CA PHE A 77 16.48 13.31 -1.00
C PHE A 77 16.91 11.93 -0.48
N ALA A 78 16.59 11.61 0.78
CA ALA A 78 16.96 10.34 1.42
C ALA A 78 15.76 9.45 1.80
N GLY A 79 14.54 9.83 1.42
CA GLY A 79 13.33 9.06 1.68
C GLY A 79 12.22 9.88 2.34
N ALA A 80 11.02 9.30 2.38
CA ALA A 80 9.86 9.88 3.05
C ALA A 80 9.05 8.78 3.73
N TRP A 81 8.59 9.04 4.95
CA TRP A 81 7.80 8.10 5.76
C TRP A 81 6.86 8.84 6.70
N LEU A 82 5.87 8.12 7.23
CA LEU A 82 5.10 8.58 8.38
C LEU A 82 5.80 8.05 9.64
N ASP A 83 6.00 8.89 10.64
CA ASP A 83 6.49 8.44 11.94
C ASP A 83 5.43 7.63 12.72
N ALA A 84 5.72 7.26 13.97
CA ALA A 84 4.80 6.47 14.79
C ALA A 84 3.43 7.14 14.96
N ASP A 85 3.41 8.46 15.12
CA ASP A 85 2.22 9.27 15.33
C ASP A 85 1.47 9.57 14.01
N GLY A 86 2.06 9.22 12.86
CA GLY A 86 1.49 9.49 11.55
C GLY A 86 1.91 10.83 10.98
N THR A 87 2.89 11.50 11.58
CA THR A 87 3.44 12.77 11.08
C THR A 87 4.28 12.50 9.83
N PRO A 88 4.10 13.25 8.74
CA PRO A 88 4.93 13.12 7.56
C PRO A 88 6.35 13.62 7.83
N VAL A 89 7.33 12.79 7.51
CA VAL A 89 8.76 13.08 7.63
C VAL A 89 9.44 12.85 6.29
N VAL A 90 10.33 13.78 5.92
CA VAL A 90 11.23 13.64 4.77
C VAL A 90 12.67 13.62 5.27
N GLY A 91 13.39 12.56 4.92
CA GLY A 91 14.81 12.43 5.20
C GLY A 91 15.61 13.16 4.13
N LEU A 92 16.62 13.92 4.56
CA LEU A 92 17.58 14.58 3.68
C LEU A 92 19.00 14.09 3.96
N ALA A 93 19.75 13.80 2.90
CA ALA A 93 21.18 13.52 2.96
C ALA A 93 21.98 14.83 3.05
N ASP A 94 23.22 14.72 3.52
CA ASP A 94 24.17 15.83 3.46
C ASP A 94 24.61 16.08 2.01
N GLY A 95 24.64 17.35 1.61
CA GLY A 95 24.96 17.74 0.24
C GLY A 95 24.75 19.23 0.01
N PRO A 96 25.20 19.74 -1.15
CA PRO A 96 25.12 21.17 -1.47
C PRO A 96 23.68 21.71 -1.49
N ASP A 97 22.72 20.87 -1.86
CA ASP A 97 21.31 21.27 -2.00
C ASP A 97 20.44 20.95 -0.77
N LYS A 98 21.02 20.44 0.32
CA LYS A 98 20.27 20.04 1.53
C LYS A 98 19.45 21.20 2.09
N ASP A 99 20.04 22.39 2.18
CA ASP A 99 19.36 23.56 2.74
C ASP A 99 18.21 24.02 1.83
N ALA A 100 18.41 23.99 0.51
CA ALA A 100 17.36 24.29 -0.45
C ALA A 100 16.21 23.27 -0.37
N ALA A 101 16.54 21.97 -0.29
CA ALA A 101 15.57 20.90 -0.14
C ALA A 101 14.77 20.99 1.16
N ARG A 102 15.38 21.51 2.24
CA ARG A 102 14.71 21.72 3.54
C ARG A 102 13.64 22.81 3.51
N THR A 103 13.80 23.81 2.64
CA THR A 103 12.90 24.97 2.54
C THR A 103 11.82 24.83 1.47
N ALA A 104 11.83 23.73 0.73
CA ALA A 104 10.90 23.44 -0.37
C ALA A 104 9.49 23.08 0.11
#